data_AF-A0A387HRJ2-F1
#
_entry.id   AF-A0A387HRJ2-F1
#
_cell.length_a   1.000
_cell.length_b   1.000
_cell.length_c   1.000
_cell.angle_alpha   90.00
_cell.angle_beta   90.00
_cell.angle_gamma   90.00
#
_symmetry.space_group_name_H-M   'P 1'
#
loop_
_entity.id
_entity.type
_entity.pdbx_description
1 polymer ?
#
loop_
_entity_poly.entity_id
_entity_poly.type
_entity_poly.pdbx_seq_one_letter_code
_entity_poly.pdbx_strand_id
1 'polypeptide(L)'
;MTVELHVATALLLDLDPARNPLPGREVARRPSPVDPMVTIVELETTDAPEGAALVDPIFRRAGFHDIRITEIRWYDRDGYFIAPGRAAPTAEAGARPAASTPRSLPLAA
;
A
#
# COMPACT_ATOMS: atom_id res chain seq x y z
N MET A 1 -7.34 -4.93 -5.27
CA MET A 1 -8.34 -4.38 -4.31
C MET A 1 -8.64 -2.94 -4.69
N THR A 2 -9.75 -2.37 -4.25
CA THR A 2 -10.07 -0.97 -4.52
C THR A 2 -9.80 -0.11 -3.29
N VAL A 3 -9.08 0.99 -3.48
CA VAL A 3 -8.84 2.03 -2.47
C VAL A 3 -9.31 3.38 -3.00
N GLU A 4 -9.57 4.30 -2.10
CA GLU A 4 -9.95 5.66 -2.45
C GLU A 4 -8.75 6.61 -2.37
N LEU A 5 -8.62 7.47 -3.38
CA LEU A 5 -7.74 8.64 -3.38
C LEU A 5 -8.62 9.90 -3.38
N HIS A 6 -8.50 10.70 -2.33
CA HIS A 6 -9.19 11.99 -2.23
C HIS A 6 -8.24 13.07 -2.72
N VAL A 7 -8.58 13.74 -3.82
CA VAL A 7 -7.69 14.70 -4.47
C VAL A 7 -8.45 15.98 -4.81
N ALA A 8 -7.78 17.12 -4.65
CA ALA A 8 -8.33 18.40 -5.08
C ALA A 8 -8.66 18.35 -6.57
N THR A 9 -9.88 18.71 -6.94
CA THR A 9 -10.38 18.64 -8.32
C THR A 9 -9.49 19.40 -9.30
N ALA A 10 -8.90 20.52 -8.87
CA ALA A 10 -7.95 21.29 -9.68
C ALA A 10 -6.67 20.51 -10.02
N LEU A 11 -6.16 19.67 -9.12
CA LEU A 11 -4.95 18.88 -9.35
C LEU A 11 -5.17 17.74 -10.35
N LEU A 12 -6.41 17.23 -10.47
CA LEU A 12 -6.74 16.22 -11.48
C LEU A 12 -6.59 16.74 -12.92
N LEU A 13 -6.71 18.05 -13.13
CA LEU A 13 -6.50 18.65 -14.45
C LEU A 13 -5.02 18.64 -14.86
N ASP A 14 -4.14 18.69 -13.87
CA ASP A 14 -2.68 18.68 -14.07
C ASP A 14 -2.10 17.26 -14.14
N LEU A 15 -2.85 16.25 -13.67
CA LEU A 15 -2.46 14.84 -13.74
C LEU A 15 -2.81 14.27 -15.14
N ASP A 16 -1.82 14.28 -16.03
CA ASP A 16 -1.93 13.67 -17.36
C ASP A 16 -2.21 12.14 -17.25
N PRO A 17 -3.36 11.63 -17.75
CA PRO A 17 -3.70 10.21 -17.74
C PRO A 17 -2.68 9.33 -18.48
N ALA A 18 -2.00 9.87 -19.51
CA ALA A 18 -0.98 9.14 -20.27
C ALA A 18 0.34 8.96 -19.51
N ARG A 19 0.53 9.72 -18.42
CA ARG A 19 1.71 9.68 -17.55
C ARG A 19 1.35 9.34 -16.10
N ASN A 20 0.12 8.86 -15.88
CA ASN A 20 -0.52 8.76 -14.57
C ASN A 20 0.44 8.16 -13.53
N PRO A 21 0.97 8.98 -12.61
CA PRO A 21 1.96 8.49 -11.65
C PRO A 21 1.31 7.71 -10.51
N LEU A 22 -0.03 7.60 -10.46
CA LEU A 22 -0.77 7.01 -9.36
C LEU A 22 -0.44 5.53 -9.12
N PRO A 23 -0.53 5.04 -7.87
CA PRO A 23 -0.09 3.70 -7.45
C PRO A 23 -1.06 2.57 -7.85
N GLY A 24 -1.81 2.75 -8.94
CA GLY A 24 -2.83 1.82 -9.37
C GLY A 24 -3.55 2.28 -10.62
N ARG A 25 -4.46 1.43 -11.10
CA ARG A 25 -5.33 1.74 -12.22
C ARG A 25 -6.58 2.43 -11.69
N GLU A 26 -6.90 3.58 -12.25
CA GLU A 26 -8.18 4.22 -12.00
C GLU A 26 -9.34 3.42 -12.59
N VAL A 27 -10.38 3.20 -11.79
CA VAL A 27 -11.60 2.47 -12.19
C VAL A 27 -12.86 3.32 -12.14
N ALA A 28 -12.92 4.33 -11.28
CA ALA A 28 -14.03 5.27 -11.22
C ALA A 28 -13.61 6.63 -10.63
N ARG A 29 -14.44 7.65 -10.88
CA ARG A 29 -14.35 8.99 -10.27
C ARG A 29 -15.72 9.45 -9.80
N ARG A 30 -15.76 10.11 -8.64
CA ARG A 30 -16.97 10.73 -8.10
C ARG A 30 -16.63 11.98 -7.29
N PRO A 31 -17.52 12.99 -7.22
CA PRO A 31 -17.31 14.12 -6.33
C PRO A 31 -17.32 13.65 -4.87
N SER A 32 -16.57 14.32 -4.01
CA SER A 32 -16.65 14.08 -2.56
C SER A 32 -18.02 14.52 -2.03
N PRO A 33 -18.65 13.74 -1.14
CA PRO A 33 -19.93 14.09 -0.54
C PRO A 33 -19.81 15.20 0.52
N VAL A 34 -18.59 15.49 0.99
CA VAL A 34 -18.32 16.43 2.09
C VAL A 34 -17.57 17.69 1.66
N ASP A 35 -16.81 17.63 0.57
CA ASP A 35 -16.07 18.78 0.03
C ASP A 35 -16.25 18.87 -1.49
N PRO A 36 -16.97 19.87 -2.01
CA PRO A 36 -17.21 20.01 -3.45
C PRO A 36 -15.93 20.30 -4.27
N MET A 37 -14.84 20.71 -3.62
CA MET A 37 -13.55 20.95 -4.25
C MET A 37 -12.68 19.69 -4.35
N VAL A 38 -13.16 18.56 -3.81
CA VAL A 38 -12.46 17.27 -3.81
C VAL A 38 -13.18 16.27 -4.73
N THR A 39 -12.39 15.58 -5.53
CA THR A 39 -12.82 14.41 -6.28
C THR A 39 -12.24 13.16 -5.62
N ILE A 40 -13.08 12.15 -5.44
CA ILE A 40 -12.68 10.81 -5.02
C ILE A 40 -12.42 9.99 -6.28
N VAL A 41 -11.20 9.48 -6.37
CA VAL A 41 -10.75 8.56 -7.40
C VAL A 41 -10.67 7.16 -6.80
N GLU A 42 -11.37 6.21 -7.40
CA GLU A 42 -11.28 4.80 -7.01
C GLU A 42 -10.14 4.16 -7.80
N LEU A 43 -9.17 3.61 -7.08
CA LEU A 43 -7.98 2.98 -7.64
C LEU A 43 -8.00 1.48 -7.36
N GLU A 44 -7.86 0.69 -8.42
CA GLU A 44 -7.54 -0.72 -8.32
C GLU A 44 -6.01 -0.88 -8.23
N THR A 45 -5.55 -1.47 -7.12
CA THR A 45 -4.13 -1.68 -6.85
C THR A 45 -3.87 -3.07 -6.25
N THR A 46 -2.69 -3.61 -6.53
CA THR A 46 -2.19 -4.89 -5.98
C THR A 46 -1.34 -4.70 -4.74
N ASP A 47 -0.88 -3.49 -4.46
CA ASP A 47 0.22 -3.24 -3.53
C ASP A 47 -0.22 -2.63 -2.19
N ALA A 48 -1.52 -2.34 -2.03
CA ALA A 48 -2.00 -1.81 -0.75
C ALA A 48 -1.95 -2.88 0.36
N PRO A 49 -1.64 -2.47 1.60
CA PRO A 49 -1.65 -3.40 2.73
C PRO A 49 -3.06 -3.87 3.08
N GLU A 50 -3.15 -4.99 3.78
CA GLU A 50 -4.43 -5.51 4.30
C GLU A 50 -5.11 -4.45 5.18
N GLY A 51 -6.41 -4.25 4.94
CA GLY A 51 -7.21 -3.24 5.65
C GLY A 51 -7.11 -1.81 5.09
N ALA A 52 -6.27 -1.55 4.09
CA ALA A 52 -6.20 -0.24 3.45
C ALA A 52 -7.53 0.12 2.75
N ALA A 53 -8.03 1.32 3.05
CA ALA A 53 -9.21 1.90 2.43
C ALA A 53 -8.88 3.19 1.67
N LEU A 54 -7.89 3.95 2.15
CA LEU A 54 -7.49 5.23 1.59
C LEU A 54 -6.01 5.22 1.21
N VAL A 55 -5.66 5.95 0.15
CA VAL A 55 -4.29 6.16 -0.30
C VAL A 55 -3.98 7.64 -0.48
N ASP A 56 -2.81 8.06 -0.01
CA ASP A 56 -2.30 9.42 -0.09
C ASP A 56 -0.90 9.41 -0.73
N PRO A 57 -0.80 9.62 -2.05
CA PRO A 57 0.46 9.75 -2.76
C PRO A 57 1.06 11.14 -2.51
N ILE A 58 2.28 11.17 -1.97
CA ILE A 58 3.03 12.40 -1.77
C ILE A 58 3.83 12.70 -3.04
N PHE A 59 3.54 13.84 -3.64
CA PHE A 59 4.16 14.27 -4.88
C PHE A 59 5.34 15.22 -4.63
N ARG A 60 6.39 15.08 -5.45
CA ARG A 60 7.43 16.07 -5.62
C ARG A 60 7.42 16.59 -7.05
N ARG A 61 7.43 17.92 -7.17
CA ARG A 61 7.59 18.60 -8.46
C ARG A 61 9.08 18.80 -8.75
N ALA A 62 9.58 18.19 -9.83
CA ALA A 62 10.95 18.32 -10.30
C ALA A 62 11.09 19.30 -11.49
N GLY A 63 9.97 19.77 -12.05
CA GLY A 63 9.93 20.76 -13.14
C GLY A 63 8.50 21.19 -13.47
N PHE A 64 8.31 21.99 -14.53
CA PHE A 64 6.98 22.51 -14.91
C PHE A 64 5.97 21.40 -15.22
N HIS A 65 6.44 20.27 -15.78
CA HIS A 65 5.62 19.09 -16.13
C HIS A 65 6.21 17.77 -15.61
N ASP A 66 7.12 17.79 -14.63
CA ASP A 66 7.69 16.58 -14.01
C ASP A 66 7.19 16.49 -12.57
N ILE A 67 6.17 15.65 -12.36
CA ILE A 67 5.60 15.31 -11.06
C ILE A 67 5.92 13.84 -10.81
N ARG A 68 6.53 13.55 -9.67
CA ARG A 68 6.86 12.18 -9.24
C ARG A 68 6.25 11.90 -7.89
N ILE A 69 5.83 10.66 -7.67
CA ILE A 69 5.49 10.19 -6.32
C ILE A 69 6.78 9.89 -5.58
N THR A 70 6.94 10.47 -4.39
CA THR A 70 8.07 10.21 -3.50
C THR A 70 7.74 9.28 -2.36
N GLU A 71 6.45 9.22 -1.97
CA GLU A 71 5.97 8.39 -0.88
C GLU A 71 4.51 8.03 -1.14
N ILE A 72 4.07 6.85 -0.72
CA ILE A 72 2.67 6.45 -0.74
C ILE A 72 2.29 6.09 0.69
N ARG A 73 1.29 6.77 1.23
CA ARG A 73 0.73 6.49 2.55
C ARG A 73 -0.61 5.79 2.39
N TRP A 74 -0.84 4.81 3.25
CA TRP A 74 -2.07 4.02 3.28
C TRP A 74 -2.77 4.26 4.60
N TYR A 75 -4.09 4.35 4.57
CA TYR A 75 -4.90 4.47 5.78
C TYR A 75 -6.05 3.48 5.75
N ASP A 76 -6.48 3.03 6.93
CA ASP A 76 -7.71 2.26 7.07
C ASP A 76 -8.95 3.17 6.93
N ARG A 77 -10.14 2.58 7.09
CA ARG A 77 -11.42 3.30 6.98
C ARG A 77 -11.64 4.31 8.11
N ASP A 78 -10.99 4.12 9.25
CA ASP A 78 -11.10 4.99 10.42
C ASP A 78 -10.07 6.14 10.36
N GLY A 79 -9.23 6.17 9.33
CA GLY A 79 -8.21 7.19 9.10
C GLY A 79 -6.89 6.91 9.81
N TYR A 80 -6.67 5.71 10.35
CA TYR A 80 -5.39 5.36 10.95
C TYR A 80 -4.37 5.01 9.87
N PHE A 81 -3.17 5.56 10.01
CA PHE A 81 -2.05 5.29 9.12
C PHE A 81 -1.60 3.84 9.26
N ILE A 82 -1.55 3.14 8.13
CA ILE A 82 -0.99 1.79 8.02
C ILE A 82 0.45 1.95 7.55
N ALA A 83 1.38 1.76 8.48
CA ALA A 83 2.79 1.77 8.15
C ALA A 83 3.09 0.71 7.08
N PRO A 84 3.91 1.01 6.06
CA PRO A 84 4.30 0.02 5.08
C PRO A 84 4.96 -1.14 5.82
N GLY A 85 4.29 -2.29 5.79
CA GLY A 85 4.76 -3.51 6.42
C GLY A 85 6.10 -3.87 5.81
N ARG A 86 7.18 -3.80 6.59
CA ARG A 86 8.40 -4.55 6.29
C ARG A 86 7.91 -6.00 6.12
N ALA A 87 8.02 -6.57 4.93
CA ALA A 87 7.61 -7.95 4.66
C ALA A 87 8.02 -8.79 5.88
N ALA A 88 7.05 -9.39 6.57
CA ALA A 88 7.35 -10.27 7.68
C ALA A 88 8.38 -11.28 7.18
N PRO A 89 9.49 -11.55 7.90
CA PRO A 89 10.41 -12.59 7.49
C PRO A 89 9.57 -13.85 7.29
N THR A 90 9.56 -14.35 6.06
CA THR A 90 8.89 -15.57 5.67
C THR A 90 9.22 -16.60 6.73
N ALA A 91 8.25 -16.96 7.59
CA ALA A 91 8.43 -18.05 8.52
C ALA A 91 8.72 -19.27 7.64
N GLU A 92 9.97 -19.71 7.66
CA GLU A 92 10.40 -20.86 6.91
C GLU A 92 9.43 -22.00 7.21
N ALA A 93 8.93 -22.55 6.10
CA ALA A 93 8.41 -23.88 5.95
C ALA A 93 8.74 -24.78 7.13
N GLY A 94 7.71 -25.40 7.69
CA GLY A 94 7.86 -26.48 8.67
C GLY A 94 8.87 -27.53 8.21
N ALA A 95 10.11 -27.41 8.68
CA ALA A 95 11.03 -28.50 8.79
C ALA A 95 10.71 -29.20 10.12
N ARG A 96 9.90 -30.25 10.04
CA ARG A 96 9.85 -31.29 11.07
C ARG A 96 11.30 -31.60 11.49
N PRO A 97 11.66 -31.58 12.78
CA PRO A 97 12.93 -32.15 13.18
C PRO A 97 12.89 -33.65 12.86
N ALA A 98 13.74 -34.07 11.94
CA ALA A 98 14.01 -35.48 11.70
C ALA A 98 14.48 -36.10 13.02
N ALA A 99 13.81 -37.20 13.39
CA ALA A 99 14.16 -38.03 14.54
C ALA A 99 15.67 -38.29 14.57
N SER A 100 16.35 -37.73 15.56
CA SER A 100 17.71 -38.12 15.90
C SER A 100 17.64 -39.13 17.03
N THR A 101 18.00 -40.35 16.65
CA THR A 101 18.23 -41.57 17.42
C THR A 101 18.73 -41.34 18.85
N PRO A 102 18.26 -42.10 19.86
CA PRO A 102 18.74 -41.98 21.23
C PRO A 102 20.21 -42.41 21.33
N ARG A 103 21.06 -41.56 21.92
CA ARG A 103 22.44 -41.91 22.26
C ARG A 103 22.47 -42.41 23.71
N SER A 104 22.83 -43.68 23.89
CA SER A 104 22.96 -44.36 25.17
C SER A 104 23.94 -43.67 26.12
N LEU A 105 23.56 -43.57 27.40
CA LEU A 105 24.41 -43.16 28.51
C LEU A 105 25.45 -44.25 28.82
N PRO A 106 26.70 -43.91 29.17
CA PRO A 106 27.52 -44.79 29.98
C PRO A 106 27.14 -44.63 31.46
N LEU A 107 26.83 -45.77 32.08
CA LEU A 107 26.65 -45.98 33.51
C LEU A 107 27.96 -45.67 34.24
N ALA A 108 27.95 -44.70 35.15
CA ALA A 108 29.03 -44.50 36.11
C ALA A 108 28.86 -45.49 37.27
N ALA A 109 29.90 -46.29 37.53
CA ALA A 109 30.16 -46.96 38.79
C ALA A 109 31.66 -46.84 39.08
#